data_AF-A0A533RPI9-F1
#
_entry.id   AF-A0A533RPI9-F1
#
_cell.length_a   1.000
_cell.length_b   1.000
_cell.length_c   1.000
_cell.angle_alpha   90.00
_cell.angle_beta   90.00
_cell.angle_gamma   90.00
#
_symmetry.space_group_name_H-M   'P 1'
#
loop_
_entity.id
_entity.type
_entity.pdbx_description
1 polymer ?
#
loop_
_entity_poly.entity_id
_entity_poly.type
_entity_poly.pdbx_seq_one_letter_code
_entity_poly.pdbx_strand_id
1 'polypeptide(L)'
;GAAGDLIAAATVQEEIGLRGGTTSAYGVDPMVGIAVEVGHATDYPDIDKRKHGEAECGKGPIIARGANINPVLFELLVEAAEKAKVPYQIGAEPRGTGTDANAIQLSRGGKAAALVSIPLRYMHTPTEVLSLSDLDAAVKLLARFVLDLAPGTDFTP
;
A
#
# COMPACT_ATOMS: atom_id res chain seq x y z
N GLY A 1 16.49 4.24 -11.20
CA GLY A 1 16.17 3.25 -10.17
C GLY A 1 17.45 2.81 -9.49
N ALA A 2 17.35 2.49 -8.21
CA ALA A 2 18.43 1.93 -7.42
C ALA A 2 18.78 0.53 -7.92
N ALA A 3 20.07 0.17 -7.87
CA ALA A 3 20.48 -1.21 -8.13
C ALA A 3 20.07 -2.09 -6.93
N GLY A 4 19.44 -3.23 -7.20
CA GLY A 4 18.99 -4.17 -6.17
C GLY A 4 18.07 -5.25 -6.73
N ASP A 5 17.64 -6.16 -5.85
CA ASP A 5 16.68 -7.20 -6.20
C ASP A 5 15.25 -6.67 -6.10
N LEU A 6 14.43 -6.96 -7.11
CA LEU A 6 12.98 -6.74 -7.08
C LEU A 6 12.29 -8.08 -6.87
N ILE A 7 11.59 -8.22 -5.74
CA ILE A 7 10.90 -9.46 -5.35
C ILE A 7 9.40 -9.19 -5.31
N ALA A 8 8.63 -10.03 -5.98
CA ALA A 8 7.17 -10.05 -5.89
C ALA A 8 6.74 -11.33 -5.15
N ALA A 9 5.92 -11.17 -4.12
CA ALA A 9 5.38 -12.28 -3.34
C ALA A 9 3.85 -12.19 -3.30
N ALA A 10 3.19 -13.26 -3.74
CA ALA A 10 1.76 -13.45 -3.51
C ALA A 10 1.59 -14.23 -2.20
N THR A 11 1.26 -13.51 -1.13
CA THR A 11 1.15 -14.07 0.22
C THR A 11 -0.18 -14.78 0.40
N VAL A 12 -0.25 -15.64 1.42
CA VAL A 12 -1.46 -16.39 1.79
C VAL A 12 -1.75 -16.22 3.27
N GLN A 13 -3.00 -16.52 3.68
CA GLN A 13 -3.41 -16.48 5.09
C GLN A 13 -3.24 -15.09 5.73
N GLU A 14 -3.42 -14.03 4.95
CA GLU A 14 -3.48 -12.64 5.42
C GLU A 14 -4.66 -12.48 6.40
N GLU A 15 -5.85 -12.85 5.94
CA GLU A 15 -7.15 -12.76 6.67
C GLU A 15 -7.23 -13.51 8.00
N ILE A 16 -6.27 -14.39 8.27
CA ILE A 16 -6.21 -15.20 9.50
C ILE A 16 -4.92 -14.95 10.30
N GLY A 17 -4.24 -13.84 10.03
CA GLY A 17 -3.13 -13.34 10.83
C GLY A 17 -1.82 -13.13 10.09
N LEU A 18 -1.85 -12.64 8.84
CA LEU A 18 -0.66 -12.13 8.13
C LEU A 18 0.47 -13.14 7.97
N ARG A 19 0.17 -14.44 7.95
CA ARG A 19 1.20 -15.50 8.08
C ARG A 19 2.13 -15.54 6.87
N GLY A 20 1.57 -15.39 5.68
CA GLY A 20 2.32 -15.30 4.43
C GLY A 20 3.20 -14.05 4.41
N GLY A 21 2.66 -12.87 4.73
CA GLY A 21 3.44 -11.63 4.84
C GLY A 21 4.57 -11.72 5.86
N THR A 22 4.29 -12.28 7.04
CA THR A 22 5.27 -12.43 8.11
C THR A 22 6.44 -13.33 7.70
N THR A 23 6.15 -14.52 7.18
CA THR A 23 7.20 -15.47 6.76
C THR A 23 7.98 -14.96 5.55
N SER A 24 7.30 -14.34 4.58
CA SER A 24 7.93 -13.78 3.38
C SER A 24 8.84 -12.60 3.73
N ALA A 25 8.34 -11.64 4.51
CA ALA A 25 9.14 -10.49 4.93
C ALA A 25 10.33 -10.89 5.80
N TYR A 26 10.18 -11.91 6.65
CA TYR A 26 11.30 -12.42 7.46
C TYR A 26 12.36 -13.13 6.61
N GLY A 27 11.93 -13.96 5.65
CA GLY A 27 12.82 -14.73 4.79
C GLY A 27 13.55 -13.87 3.76
N VAL A 28 12.84 -12.94 3.13
CA VAL A 28 13.39 -12.00 2.13
C VAL A 28 14.26 -10.93 2.77
N ASP A 29 13.94 -10.52 4.02
CA ASP A 29 14.66 -9.47 4.75
C ASP A 29 14.78 -8.14 3.95
N PRO A 30 13.67 -7.59 3.39
CA PRO A 30 13.75 -6.47 2.47
C PRO A 30 14.18 -5.17 3.17
N MET A 31 14.85 -4.27 2.44
CA MET A 31 15.08 -2.90 2.93
C MET A 31 13.80 -2.07 2.87
N VAL A 32 13.05 -2.22 1.78
CA VAL A 32 11.77 -1.57 1.50
C VAL A 32 10.75 -2.65 1.13
N GLY A 33 9.59 -2.64 1.76
CA GLY A 33 8.46 -3.48 1.38
C GLY A 33 7.20 -2.65 1.17
N ILE A 34 6.48 -2.94 0.10
CA ILE A 34 5.19 -2.31 -0.20
C ILE A 34 4.14 -3.40 -0.21
N ALA A 35 3.16 -3.33 0.70
CA ALA A 35 1.96 -4.13 0.59
C ALA A 35 1.05 -3.52 -0.48
N VAL A 36 0.59 -4.38 -1.40
CA VAL A 36 -0.32 -4.01 -2.48
C VAL A 36 -1.57 -4.86 -2.34
N GLU A 37 -2.69 -4.22 -2.05
CA GLU A 37 -3.95 -4.89 -1.71
C GLU A 37 -5.16 -4.03 -2.06
N VAL A 38 -6.35 -4.47 -1.68
CA VAL A 38 -7.58 -3.68 -1.81
C VAL A 38 -7.81 -2.82 -0.57
N GLY A 39 -8.45 -1.67 -0.73
CA GLY A 39 -8.79 -0.76 0.35
C GLY A 39 -10.26 -0.40 0.32
N HIS A 40 -10.85 -0.09 1.48
CA HIS A 40 -12.29 0.24 1.54
C HIS A 40 -12.60 1.53 0.78
N ALA A 41 -13.42 1.44 -0.28
CA ALA A 41 -14.10 2.60 -0.83
C ALA A 41 -15.26 3.02 0.10
N THR A 42 -15.50 4.32 0.23
CA THR A 42 -16.49 4.96 1.10
C THR A 42 -17.46 5.84 0.30
N ASP A 43 -17.66 5.52 -0.97
CA ASP A 43 -18.56 6.23 -1.91
C ASP A 43 -19.94 5.57 -2.08
N TYR A 44 -20.26 4.58 -1.25
CA TYR A 44 -21.57 3.93 -1.23
C TYR A 44 -22.48 4.52 -0.12
N PRO A 45 -23.81 4.37 -0.23
CA PRO A 45 -24.74 4.91 0.77
C PRO A 45 -24.46 4.41 2.20
N ASP A 46 -24.80 5.24 3.20
CA ASP A 46 -24.78 4.89 4.63
C ASP A 46 -23.42 4.70 5.32
N ILE A 47 -22.29 4.83 4.61
CA ILE A 47 -20.96 4.87 5.23
C ILE A 47 -20.70 6.21 5.95
N ASP A 48 -20.21 6.16 7.20
CA ASP A 48 -19.75 7.36 7.91
C ASP A 48 -18.31 7.72 7.49
N LYS A 49 -18.18 8.59 6.48
CA LYS A 49 -16.89 9.13 6.00
C LYS A 49 -16.06 9.79 7.10
N ARG A 50 -16.67 10.33 8.17
CA ARG A 50 -15.91 10.95 9.29
C ARG A 50 -15.14 9.91 10.09
N LYS A 51 -15.59 8.66 10.07
CA LYS A 51 -14.95 7.54 10.77
C LYS A 51 -13.98 6.78 9.86
N HIS A 52 -14.31 6.64 8.58
CA HIS A 52 -13.59 5.76 7.66
C HIS A 52 -12.71 6.50 6.64
N GLY A 53 -12.76 7.82 6.60
CA GLY A 53 -12.09 8.61 5.56
C GLY A 53 -12.83 8.58 4.23
N GLU A 54 -12.24 9.25 3.24
CA GLU A 54 -12.79 9.37 1.89
C GLU A 54 -11.92 8.60 0.91
N ALA A 55 -12.50 7.59 0.27
CA ALA A 55 -11.90 6.86 -0.83
C ALA A 55 -13.00 6.45 -1.82
N GLU A 56 -12.83 6.75 -3.10
CA GLU A 56 -13.85 6.46 -4.10
C GLU A 56 -13.26 5.61 -5.24
N CYS A 57 -14.07 4.71 -5.79
CA CYS A 57 -13.68 3.99 -6.99
C CYS A 57 -13.62 4.95 -8.19
N GLY A 58 -12.59 4.81 -9.03
CA GLY A 58 -12.34 5.65 -10.19
C GLY A 58 -11.56 6.93 -9.89
N LYS A 59 -11.10 7.13 -8.64
CA LYS A 59 -10.29 8.28 -8.22
C LYS A 59 -8.81 7.95 -8.02
N GLY A 60 -8.39 6.74 -8.41
CA GLY A 60 -7.00 6.28 -8.31
C GLY A 60 -6.70 5.52 -7.03
N PRO A 61 -5.50 4.90 -6.94
CA PRO A 61 -5.06 4.14 -5.78
C PRO A 61 -5.00 5.01 -4.52
N ILE A 62 -5.17 4.35 -3.37
CA ILE A 62 -5.02 4.93 -2.05
C ILE A 62 -3.57 4.73 -1.62
N ILE A 63 -2.87 5.83 -1.32
CA ILE A 63 -1.56 5.81 -0.68
C ILE A 63 -1.82 6.00 0.81
N ALA A 64 -1.49 4.99 1.62
CA ALA A 64 -1.72 5.07 3.05
C ALA A 64 -0.72 6.02 3.73
N ARG A 65 -1.18 6.75 4.74
CA ARG A 65 -0.36 7.54 5.67
C ARG A 65 -0.76 7.18 7.08
N GLY A 66 0.17 6.71 7.90
CA GLY A 66 -0.22 6.14 9.18
C GLY A 66 0.90 5.60 10.04
N ALA A 67 0.52 4.97 11.14
CA ALA A 67 1.43 4.54 12.21
C ALA A 67 2.45 3.48 11.75
N ASN A 68 2.07 2.57 10.86
CA ASN A 68 2.97 1.55 10.31
C ASN A 68 3.54 1.88 8.92
N ILE A 69 3.31 3.10 8.43
CA ILE A 69 3.80 3.55 7.12
C ILE A 69 5.03 4.42 7.31
N ASN A 70 6.12 4.08 6.61
CA ASN A 70 7.34 4.87 6.64
C ASN A 70 7.10 6.23 5.96
N PRO A 71 7.41 7.36 6.62
CA PRO A 71 7.12 8.69 6.10
C PRO A 71 7.90 9.01 4.82
N VAL A 72 9.15 8.53 4.70
CA VAL A 72 9.95 8.73 3.48
C VAL A 72 9.31 7.99 2.30
N LEU A 73 8.85 6.74 2.50
CA LEU A 73 8.16 5.99 1.46
C LEU A 73 6.84 6.63 1.05
N PHE A 74 6.07 7.17 2.00
CA PHE A 74 4.85 7.91 1.70
C PHE A 74 5.13 9.08 0.75
N GLU A 75 6.09 9.95 1.09
CA GLU A 75 6.41 11.11 0.24
C GLU A 75 6.93 10.68 -1.14
N LEU A 76 7.77 9.64 -1.21
CA LEU A 76 8.26 9.11 -2.49
C LEU A 76 7.15 8.51 -3.37
N LEU A 77 6.16 7.85 -2.78
CA LEU A 77 4.99 7.34 -3.52
C LEU A 77 4.12 8.49 -4.03
N VAL A 78 3.89 9.52 -3.21
CA VAL A 78 3.18 10.74 -3.64
C VAL A 78 3.91 11.42 -4.79
N GLU A 79 5.22 11.64 -4.68
CA GLU A 79 6.03 12.20 -5.76
C GLU A 79 5.97 11.35 -7.03
N ALA A 80 6.00 10.03 -6.91
CA ALA A 80 5.89 9.12 -8.05
C ALA A 80 4.52 9.24 -8.73
N ALA A 81 3.43 9.35 -7.96
CA ALA A 81 2.09 9.57 -8.49
C ALA A 81 2.02 10.88 -9.28
N GLU A 82 2.55 11.97 -8.72
CA GLU A 82 2.59 13.29 -9.34
C GLU A 82 3.42 13.30 -10.63
N LYS A 83 4.63 12.72 -10.60
CA LYS A 83 5.51 12.62 -11.78
C LYS A 83 4.91 11.74 -12.88
N ALA A 84 4.16 10.70 -12.52
CA ALA A 84 3.45 9.84 -13.46
C ALA A 84 2.10 10.41 -13.91
N LYS A 85 1.65 11.54 -13.34
CA LYS A 85 0.32 12.12 -13.54
C LYS A 85 -0.80 11.10 -13.27
N VAL A 86 -0.61 10.28 -12.26
CA VAL A 86 -1.58 9.29 -11.79
C VAL A 86 -2.44 9.95 -10.72
N PRO A 87 -3.78 9.96 -10.86
CA PRO A 87 -4.64 10.38 -9.76
C PRO A 87 -4.44 9.42 -8.57
N TYR A 88 -4.44 9.95 -7.37
CA TYR A 88 -4.29 9.16 -6.15
C TYR A 88 -5.12 9.77 -5.02
N GLN A 89 -5.35 8.96 -3.99
CA GLN A 89 -6.09 9.33 -2.79
C GLN A 89 -5.18 9.07 -1.58
N ILE A 90 -5.39 9.79 -0.47
CA ILE A 90 -4.65 9.56 0.77
C ILE A 90 -5.56 8.87 1.77
N GLY A 91 -5.18 7.68 2.21
CA GLY A 91 -5.87 6.93 3.27
C GLY A 91 -5.16 7.14 4.61
N ALA A 92 -5.88 7.56 5.65
CA ALA A 92 -5.31 7.75 6.98
C ALA A 92 -5.42 6.45 7.80
N GLU A 93 -4.27 5.93 8.25
CA GLU A 93 -4.18 4.70 9.05
C GLU A 93 -3.66 5.02 10.47
N PRO A 94 -4.55 5.34 11.42
CA PRO A 94 -4.16 5.86 12.74
C PRO A 94 -3.52 4.80 13.66
N ARG A 95 -3.51 3.53 13.25
CA ARG A 95 -2.98 2.38 13.99
C ARG A 95 -2.23 1.47 13.01
N GLY A 96 -1.63 0.40 13.52
CA GLY A 96 -1.11 -0.65 12.64
C GLY A 96 -2.23 -1.18 11.76
N THR A 97 -1.99 -1.23 10.44
CA THR A 97 -2.96 -1.78 9.49
C THR A 97 -3.21 -3.26 9.77
N GLY A 98 -4.38 -3.74 9.39
CA GLY A 98 -4.71 -5.15 9.45
C GLY A 98 -4.01 -5.99 8.39
N THR A 99 -2.94 -5.47 7.77
CA THR A 99 -2.44 -5.93 6.47
C THR A 99 -0.97 -6.30 6.49
N ASP A 100 -0.47 -6.88 5.39
CA ASP A 100 0.93 -7.31 5.27
C ASP A 100 1.94 -6.16 5.49
N ALA A 101 1.55 -4.89 5.30
CA ALA A 101 2.41 -3.74 5.63
C ALA A 101 2.84 -3.73 7.11
N ASN A 102 1.94 -4.14 8.02
CA ASN A 102 2.23 -4.24 9.44
C ASN A 102 3.25 -5.35 9.75
N ALA A 103 3.13 -6.51 9.08
CA ALA A 103 4.10 -7.60 9.20
C ALA A 103 5.48 -7.22 8.61
N ILE A 104 5.50 -6.51 7.48
CA ILE A 104 6.72 -6.00 6.86
C ILE A 104 7.43 -5.04 7.82
N GLN A 105 6.72 -4.04 8.36
CA GLN A 105 7.30 -3.02 9.24
C GLN A 105 8.01 -3.67 10.44
N LEU A 106 7.39 -4.67 11.07
CA LEU A 106 7.88 -5.31 12.28
C LEU A 106 8.89 -6.44 12.01
N SER A 107 9.20 -6.73 10.75
CA SER A 107 10.12 -7.81 10.41
C SER A 107 11.55 -7.51 10.90
N ARG A 108 12.10 -8.45 11.69
CA ARG A 108 13.45 -8.39 12.27
C ARG A 108 13.66 -7.11 13.09
N GLY A 109 14.60 -6.25 12.68
CA GLY A 109 14.93 -4.99 13.36
C GLY A 109 14.08 -3.79 12.91
N GLY A 110 13.07 -4.03 12.07
CA GLY A 110 12.24 -2.98 11.50
C GLY A 110 12.58 -2.70 10.03
N LYS A 111 11.58 -2.73 9.15
CA LYS A 111 11.74 -2.45 7.71
C LYS A 111 10.92 -1.22 7.29
N ALA A 112 11.39 -0.52 6.26
CA ALA A 112 10.61 0.55 5.66
C ALA A 112 9.40 -0.07 4.94
N ALA A 113 8.21 0.16 5.48
CA ALA A 113 6.96 -0.39 4.96
C ALA A 113 6.09 0.71 4.37
N ALA A 114 5.40 0.41 3.27
CA ALA A 114 4.31 1.23 2.75
C ALA A 114 3.13 0.36 2.31
N LEU A 115 2.00 1.02 2.09
CA LEU A 115 0.74 0.41 1.68
C LEU A 115 0.13 1.23 0.54
N VAL A 116 -0.12 0.55 -0.57
CA VAL A 116 -0.86 1.08 -1.72
C VAL A 116 -2.08 0.19 -1.94
N SER A 117 -3.26 0.77 -1.86
CA SER A 117 -4.52 0.03 -1.95
C SER A 117 -5.34 0.41 -3.18
N ILE A 118 -6.03 -0.55 -3.79
CA ILE A 118 -7.03 -0.30 -4.83
C ILE A 118 -8.40 -0.13 -4.17
N PRO A 119 -9.12 1.01 -4.34
CA PRO A 119 -10.45 1.19 -3.77
C PRO A 119 -11.43 0.10 -4.21
N LEU A 120 -12.09 -0.52 -3.22
CA LEU A 120 -12.97 -1.66 -3.36
C LEU A 120 -14.26 -1.45 -2.56
N ARG A 121 -15.41 -1.73 -3.20
CA ARG A 121 -16.72 -1.81 -2.53
C ARG A 121 -17.05 -3.25 -2.16
N TYR A 122 -17.80 -3.39 -1.07
CA TYR A 122 -18.33 -4.66 -0.57
C TYR A 122 -17.25 -5.69 -0.20
N MET A 123 -16.14 -5.20 0.36
CA MET A 123 -15.04 -6.03 0.86
C MET A 123 -15.56 -7.15 1.80
N HIS A 124 -15.04 -8.36 1.63
CA HIS A 124 -15.41 -9.59 2.36
C HIS A 124 -16.84 -10.08 2.11
N THR A 125 -17.50 -9.59 1.06
CA THR A 125 -18.76 -10.17 0.58
C THR A 125 -18.48 -11.10 -0.62
N PRO A 126 -19.43 -11.98 -0.99
CA PRO A 126 -19.24 -12.88 -2.14
C PRO A 126 -19.02 -12.17 -3.49
N THR A 127 -19.40 -10.90 -3.59
CA THR A 127 -19.25 -10.10 -4.81
C THR A 127 -18.71 -8.73 -4.46
N GLU A 128 -17.50 -8.45 -4.92
CA GLU A 128 -16.82 -7.19 -4.70
C GLU A 128 -16.74 -6.39 -6.00
N VAL A 129 -16.54 -5.06 -5.89
CA VAL A 129 -16.49 -4.16 -7.05
C VAL A 129 -15.35 -3.17 -6.92
N LEU A 130 -14.48 -3.11 -7.92
CA LEU A 130 -13.40 -2.11 -8.06
C LEU A 130 -13.43 -1.48 -9.45
N SER A 131 -12.70 -0.37 -9.61
CA SER A 131 -12.45 0.20 -10.94
C SER A 131 -11.15 -0.35 -11.53
N LEU A 132 -11.21 -0.85 -12.77
CA LEU A 132 -10.01 -1.26 -13.50
C LEU A 132 -9.06 -0.08 -13.75
N SER A 133 -9.58 1.15 -13.84
CA SER A 133 -8.74 2.34 -13.96
C SER A 133 -7.87 2.58 -12.74
N ASP A 134 -8.36 2.21 -11.54
CA ASP A 134 -7.59 2.37 -10.30
C ASP A 134 -6.51 1.32 -10.20
N LEU A 135 -6.79 0.09 -10.66
CA LEU A 135 -5.78 -0.97 -10.77
C LEU A 135 -4.66 -0.57 -11.74
N ASP A 136 -4.99 -0.10 -12.94
CA ASP A 136 -4.00 0.38 -13.91
C ASP A 136 -3.19 1.56 -13.37
N ALA A 137 -3.84 2.46 -12.63
CA ALA A 137 -3.19 3.58 -11.96
C ALA A 137 -2.22 3.11 -10.86
N ALA A 138 -2.60 2.12 -10.04
CA ALA A 138 -1.73 1.51 -9.03
C ALA A 138 -0.47 0.90 -9.66
N VAL A 139 -0.63 0.16 -10.77
CA VAL A 139 0.51 -0.42 -11.52
C VAL A 139 1.44 0.69 -12.03
N LYS A 140 0.90 1.76 -12.63
CA LYS A 140 1.70 2.90 -13.12
C LYS A 140 2.43 3.61 -11.99
N LEU A 141 1.77 3.82 -10.85
CA LEU A 141 2.34 4.40 -9.65
C LEU A 141 3.53 3.57 -9.14
N LEU A 142 3.32 2.27 -8.92
CA LEU A 142 4.36 1.38 -8.38
C LEU A 142 5.55 1.24 -9.35
N ALA A 143 5.28 1.10 -10.65
CA ALA A 143 6.32 1.07 -11.66
C ALA A 143 7.14 2.37 -11.66
N ARG A 144 6.48 3.53 -11.55
CA ARG A 144 7.16 4.82 -11.45
C ARG A 144 8.00 4.94 -10.18
N PHE A 145 7.45 4.55 -9.04
CA PHE A 145 8.15 4.56 -7.76
C PHE A 145 9.45 3.74 -7.82
N VAL A 146 9.39 2.52 -8.33
CA VAL A 146 10.59 1.65 -8.46
C VAL A 146 11.65 2.28 -9.36
N LEU A 147 11.23 2.93 -10.45
CA LEU A 147 12.15 3.62 -11.37
C LEU A 147 12.77 4.88 -10.76
N ASP A 148 12.04 5.61 -9.91
CA ASP A 148 12.50 6.84 -9.27
C ASP A 148 13.32 6.59 -8.00
N LEU A 149 13.21 5.41 -7.38
CA LEU A 149 13.94 5.07 -6.17
C LEU A 149 15.45 5.28 -6.37
N ALA A 150 16.07 6.11 -5.52
CA ALA A 150 17.47 6.46 -5.66
C ALA A 150 18.39 5.50 -4.87
N PRO A 151 19.61 5.22 -5.37
CA PRO A 151 20.61 4.53 -4.56
C PRO A 151 20.91 5.31 -3.28
N GLY A 152 21.02 4.63 -2.15
CA GLY A 152 21.40 5.23 -0.88
C GLY A 152 20.33 6.11 -0.22
N THR A 153 19.06 6.02 -0.65
CA THR A 153 17.96 6.63 0.08
C THR A 153 17.93 6.11 1.52
N ASP A 154 17.94 7.04 2.48
CA ASP A 154 17.78 6.74 3.90
C ASP A 154 16.28 6.67 4.23
N PHE A 155 15.84 5.54 4.77
CA PHE A 155 14.46 5.30 5.18
C PHE A 155 14.30 5.38 6.70
N THR A 156 15.28 5.90 7.43
CA THR A 156 15.14 6.18 8.86
C THR A 156 14.05 7.25 9.04
N PRO A 157 12.97 6.97 9.80
CA PRO A 157 11.85 7.88 9.98
C PRO A 157 12.18 9.11 10.83
#